data_AF-A0A969KIL3-F1
#
_entry.id   AF-A0A969KIL3-F1
#
_cell.length_a   1.000
_cell.length_b   1.000
_cell.length_c   1.000
_cell.angle_alpha   90.00
_cell.angle_beta   90.00
_cell.angle_gamma   90.00
#
_symmetry.space_group_name_H-M   'P 1'
#
loop_
_entity.id
_entity.type
_entity.pdbx_description
1 polymer ?
#
loop_
_entity_poly.entity_id
_entity_poly.type
_entity_poly.pdbx_seq_one_letter_code
_entity_poly.pdbx_strand_id
1 'polypeptide(L)'
;MTQLSMYQLFELREVNKIEELDSWLKDLPDLSQEEKVVANLYQGLLLENINAWNEHELSLNFIGPIFGAIKFPVKHKLNWFAQRPLSSIVGDYELKGKPDGTLASGYLAPEITYFSFQEFKKDIDSSGDPIGQSR
;
A
#
# COMPACT_ATOMS: atom_id res chain seq x y z
N MET A 1 20.86 -8.17 -7.16
CA MET A 1 20.40 -7.28 -8.25
C MET A 1 20.53 -5.85 -7.74
N THR A 2 21.21 -4.97 -8.46
CA THR A 2 21.41 -3.56 -8.05
C THR A 2 20.26 -2.69 -8.57
N GLN A 3 20.05 -1.50 -7.98
CA GLN A 3 19.04 -0.54 -8.46
C GLN A 3 19.22 -0.20 -9.95
N LEU A 4 20.45 0.04 -10.39
CA LEU A 4 20.75 0.30 -11.81
C LEU A 4 20.34 -0.89 -12.69
N SER A 5 20.64 -2.12 -12.27
CA SER A 5 20.23 -3.31 -13.03
C SER A 5 18.70 -3.46 -13.09
N MET A 6 17.96 -2.96 -12.09
CA MET A 6 16.50 -2.99 -12.12
C MET A 6 15.89 -1.99 -13.09
N TYR A 7 16.42 -0.79 -13.11
CA TYR A 7 16.00 0.24 -14.06
C TYR A 7 16.24 -0.21 -15.49
N GLN A 8 17.38 -0.87 -15.76
CA GLN A 8 17.68 -1.41 -17.08
C GLN A 8 16.79 -2.61 -17.45
N LEU A 9 16.59 -3.57 -16.53
CA LEU A 9 15.84 -4.80 -16.81
C LEU A 9 14.35 -4.54 -17.06
N PHE A 10 13.74 -3.61 -16.32
CA PHE A 10 12.32 -3.27 -16.45
C PHE A 10 12.08 -1.98 -17.24
N GLU A 11 13.13 -1.44 -17.87
CA GLU A 11 13.08 -0.18 -18.62
C GLU A 11 12.43 0.98 -17.84
N LEU A 12 12.66 1.01 -16.51
CA LEU A 12 12.07 2.03 -15.63
C LEU A 12 12.66 3.40 -15.94
N ARG A 13 11.79 4.41 -15.93
CA ARG A 13 12.16 5.80 -16.14
C ARG A 13 11.59 6.64 -15.02
N GLU A 14 12.40 7.55 -14.51
CA GLU A 14 11.92 8.57 -13.60
C GLU A 14 11.12 9.60 -14.40
N VAL A 15 9.90 9.86 -13.97
CA VAL A 15 8.99 10.81 -14.60
C VAL A 15 8.46 11.76 -13.55
N ASN A 16 8.55 13.05 -13.82
CA ASN A 16 8.02 14.09 -12.93
C ASN A 16 6.51 14.30 -13.11
N LYS A 17 5.94 13.84 -14.24
CA LYS A 17 4.54 14.00 -14.59
C LYS A 17 4.05 12.77 -15.34
N ILE A 18 2.85 12.31 -14.99
CA ILE A 18 2.14 11.20 -15.63
C ILE A 18 0.73 11.70 -15.91
N GLU A 19 0.35 11.81 -17.18
CA GLU A 19 -0.95 12.37 -17.57
C GLU A 19 -2.12 11.51 -17.09
N GLU A 20 -1.93 10.20 -17.00
CA GLU A 20 -2.89 9.24 -16.48
C GLU A 20 -3.17 9.50 -15.00
N LEU A 21 -2.14 9.77 -14.21
CA LEU A 21 -2.29 10.10 -12.78
C LEU A 21 -3.02 11.45 -12.62
N ASP A 22 -2.61 12.47 -13.39
CA ASP A 22 -3.30 13.77 -13.39
C ASP A 22 -4.78 13.61 -13.76
N SER A 23 -5.08 12.77 -14.76
CA SER A 23 -6.44 12.46 -15.17
C SER A 23 -7.23 11.76 -14.06
N TRP A 24 -6.62 10.82 -13.32
CA TRP A 24 -7.29 10.13 -12.22
C TRP A 24 -7.57 11.06 -11.04
N LEU A 25 -6.72 12.06 -10.81
CA LEU A 25 -6.84 13.01 -9.71
C LEU A 25 -7.76 14.20 -10.04
N LYS A 26 -8.10 14.44 -11.30
CA LYS A 26 -8.85 15.62 -11.74
C LYS A 26 -10.31 15.64 -11.25
N ASP A 27 -11.00 14.52 -11.37
CA ASP A 27 -12.44 14.42 -11.13
C ASP A 27 -12.74 13.40 -10.02
N LEU A 28 -12.09 13.58 -8.86
CA LEU A 28 -12.34 12.74 -7.70
C LEU A 28 -13.76 12.99 -7.16
N PRO A 29 -14.53 11.93 -6.85
CA PRO A 29 -15.85 12.08 -6.28
C PRO A 29 -15.77 12.68 -4.87
N ASP A 30 -16.75 13.51 -4.52
CA ASP A 30 -16.92 13.97 -3.15
C ASP A 30 -17.30 12.82 -2.23
N LEU A 31 -16.76 12.84 -1.01
CA LEU A 31 -17.19 11.93 0.04
C LEU A 31 -18.66 12.20 0.42
N SER A 32 -19.43 11.12 0.54
CA SER A 32 -20.75 11.10 1.17
C SER A 32 -20.69 11.56 2.64
N GLN A 33 -21.86 11.82 3.24
CA GLN A 33 -21.91 12.24 4.64
C GLN A 33 -21.41 11.12 5.58
N GLU A 34 -21.76 9.88 5.26
CA GLU A 34 -21.32 8.69 5.99
C GLU A 34 -19.80 8.52 5.90
N GLU A 35 -19.23 8.65 4.70
CA GLU A 35 -17.78 8.58 4.50
C GLU A 35 -17.04 9.72 5.21
N LYS A 36 -17.60 10.94 5.23
CA LYS A 36 -17.04 12.07 5.97
C LYS A 36 -17.00 11.82 7.47
N VAL A 37 -18.07 11.25 8.04
CA VAL A 37 -18.12 10.90 9.47
C VAL A 37 -17.04 9.88 9.80
N VAL A 38 -16.92 8.81 9.00
CA VAL A 38 -15.90 7.77 9.19
C VAL A 38 -14.50 8.36 9.05
N ALA A 39 -14.26 9.16 8.01
CA ALA A 39 -12.97 9.79 7.75
C ALA A 39 -12.55 10.71 8.91
N ASN A 40 -13.45 11.56 9.40
CA ASN A 40 -13.17 12.47 10.52
C ASN A 40 -12.88 11.71 11.81
N LEU A 41 -13.62 10.64 12.10
CA LEU A 41 -13.40 9.81 13.28
C LEU A 41 -11.99 9.20 13.27
N TYR A 42 -11.63 8.52 12.19
CA TYR A 42 -10.32 7.86 12.09
C TYR A 42 -9.17 8.85 11.91
N GLN A 43 -9.41 10.03 11.31
CA GLN A 43 -8.43 11.12 11.30
C GLN A 43 -8.11 11.59 12.71
N GLY A 44 -9.12 11.82 13.57
CA GLY A 44 -8.90 12.19 14.97
C GLY A 44 -8.10 11.13 15.72
N LEU A 45 -8.50 9.86 15.58
CA LEU A 45 -7.81 8.74 16.23
C LEU A 45 -6.34 8.63 15.80
N LEU A 46 -6.05 8.81 14.51
CA LEU A 46 -4.68 8.80 13.99
C LEU A 46 -3.86 9.94 14.59
N LEU A 47 -4.37 11.17 14.55
CA LEU A 47 -3.63 12.35 15.04
C LEU A 47 -3.26 12.23 16.52
N GLU A 48 -4.13 11.63 17.32
CA GLU A 48 -3.90 11.42 18.75
C GLU A 48 -2.86 10.32 19.03
N ASN A 49 -2.75 9.30 18.18
CA ASN A 49 -2.04 8.06 18.52
C ASN A 49 -0.86 7.71 17.58
N ILE A 50 -0.65 8.43 16.49
CA ILE A 50 0.36 8.09 15.47
C ILE A 50 1.78 7.91 16.02
N ASN A 51 2.15 8.65 17.06
CA ASN A 51 3.48 8.55 17.69
C ASN A 51 3.59 7.41 18.71
N ALA A 52 2.46 6.82 19.12
CA ALA A 52 2.42 5.73 20.10
C ALA A 52 2.27 4.36 19.43
N TRP A 53 1.56 4.31 18.31
CA TRP A 53 1.33 3.06 17.59
C TRP A 53 2.57 2.57 16.85
N ASN A 54 2.87 1.29 16.99
CA ASN A 54 3.74 0.58 16.06
C ASN A 54 3.00 0.29 14.74
N GLU A 55 3.72 -0.26 13.75
CA GLU A 55 3.17 -0.56 12.41
C GLU A 55 1.92 -1.45 12.45
N HIS A 56 1.90 -2.47 13.33
CA HIS A 56 0.77 -3.38 13.44
C HIS A 56 -0.46 -2.68 14.04
N GLU A 57 -0.26 -1.86 15.06
CA GLU A 57 -1.31 -1.07 15.68
C GLU A 57 -1.86 -0.01 14.72
N LEU A 58 -1.00 0.67 13.95
CA LEU A 58 -1.43 1.60 12.90
C LEU A 58 -2.26 0.89 11.83
N SER A 59 -1.83 -0.31 11.42
CA SER A 59 -2.54 -1.13 10.44
C SER A 59 -3.93 -1.53 10.94
N LEU A 60 -4.04 -1.99 12.19
CA LEU A 60 -5.32 -2.44 12.76
C LEU A 60 -6.26 -1.29 13.13
N ASN A 61 -5.73 -0.20 13.69
CA ASN A 61 -6.56 0.87 14.25
C ASN A 61 -6.92 1.97 13.24
N PHE A 62 -6.17 2.12 12.15
CA PHE A 62 -6.41 3.16 11.15
C PHE A 62 -6.54 2.63 9.72
N ILE A 63 -5.49 1.99 9.19
CA ILE A 63 -5.45 1.60 7.76
C ILE A 63 -6.55 0.58 7.44
N GLY A 64 -6.65 -0.49 8.23
CA GLY A 64 -7.65 -1.55 8.07
C GLY A 64 -9.08 -1.03 8.08
N PRO A 65 -9.49 -0.23 9.08
CA PRO A 65 -10.81 0.38 9.11
C PRO A 65 -11.12 1.29 7.91
N ILE A 66 -10.18 2.14 7.48
CA ILE A 66 -10.36 2.98 6.29
C ILE A 66 -10.56 2.11 5.04
N PHE A 67 -9.75 1.07 4.86
CA PHE A 67 -9.85 0.18 3.71
C PHE A 67 -11.16 -0.64 3.72
N GLY A 68 -11.62 -1.05 4.90
CA GLY A 68 -12.92 -1.68 5.08
C GLY A 68 -14.09 -0.77 4.71
N ALA A 69 -13.97 0.55 4.96
CA ALA A 69 -14.99 1.53 4.62
C ALA A 69 -15.14 1.78 3.12
N ILE A 70 -14.05 1.65 2.33
CA ILE A 70 -14.04 1.88 0.86
C ILE A 70 -14.84 0.80 0.10
N LYS A 71 -15.15 -0.35 0.72
CA LYS A 71 -15.94 -1.44 0.11
C LYS A 71 -15.40 -1.89 -1.27
N PHE A 72 -14.08 -2.08 -1.37
CA PHE A 72 -13.41 -2.63 -2.56
C PHE A 72 -14.03 -3.91 -3.16
N PRO A 73 -14.60 -4.86 -2.39
CA PRO A 73 -15.06 -6.14 -2.96
C PRO A 73 -16.17 -5.98 -3.99
N VAL A 74 -15.83 -6.17 -5.26
CA VAL A 74 -16.74 -6.42 -6.37
C VAL A 74 -16.51 -7.85 -6.81
N LYS A 75 -17.49 -8.73 -6.56
CA LYS A 75 -17.36 -10.18 -6.73
C LYS A 75 -16.68 -10.57 -8.06
N HIS A 76 -15.58 -11.31 -7.97
CA HIS A 76 -14.72 -11.76 -9.08
C HIS A 76 -14.03 -10.67 -9.91
N LYS A 77 -14.25 -9.38 -9.64
CA LYS A 77 -13.68 -8.27 -10.43
C LYS A 77 -12.61 -7.51 -9.67
N LEU A 78 -12.86 -7.21 -8.41
CA LEU A 78 -11.98 -6.41 -7.57
C LEU A 78 -12.12 -6.85 -6.12
N ASN A 79 -11.01 -7.03 -5.44
CA ASN A 79 -10.98 -7.28 -4.02
C ASN A 79 -9.67 -6.77 -3.41
N TRP A 80 -9.69 -6.54 -2.11
CA TRP A 80 -8.51 -6.21 -1.32
C TRP A 80 -7.94 -7.49 -0.69
N PHE A 81 -6.67 -7.77 -0.95
CA PHE A 81 -5.94 -8.88 -0.37
C PHE A 81 -4.76 -8.37 0.44
N ALA A 82 -4.74 -8.63 1.73
CA ALA A 82 -3.61 -8.28 2.60
C ALA A 82 -2.61 -9.43 2.69
N GLN A 83 -1.31 -9.11 2.70
CA GLN A 83 -0.22 -10.04 3.04
C GLN A 83 -0.22 -11.34 2.21
N ARG A 84 -0.61 -11.30 0.94
CA ARG A 84 -0.60 -12.46 0.05
C ARG A 84 0.70 -12.50 -0.76
N PRO A 85 1.38 -13.66 -0.87
CA PRO A 85 2.54 -13.78 -1.73
C PRO A 85 2.11 -13.62 -3.20
N LEU A 86 2.90 -12.90 -3.96
CA LEU A 86 2.79 -12.73 -5.40
C LEU A 86 4.06 -13.24 -6.05
N SER A 87 3.92 -13.89 -7.19
CA SER A 87 5.05 -14.30 -8.02
C SER A 87 4.69 -14.19 -9.49
N SER A 88 5.65 -13.78 -10.31
CA SER A 88 5.50 -13.76 -11.77
C SER A 88 6.85 -14.01 -12.44
N ILE A 89 6.81 -14.53 -13.66
CA ILE A 89 8.00 -14.70 -14.49
C ILE A 89 8.05 -13.53 -15.47
N VAL A 90 9.15 -12.77 -15.46
CA VAL A 90 9.43 -11.68 -16.39
C VAL A 90 10.72 -11.99 -17.14
N GLY A 91 10.60 -12.35 -18.42
CA GLY A 91 11.73 -12.91 -19.17
C GLY A 91 12.23 -14.19 -18.51
N ASP A 92 13.52 -14.23 -18.18
CA ASP A 92 14.17 -15.37 -17.50
C ASP A 92 14.18 -15.24 -15.96
N TYR A 93 13.50 -14.22 -15.41
CA TYR A 93 13.53 -13.92 -13.98
C TYR A 93 12.21 -14.25 -13.29
N GLU A 94 12.27 -15.03 -12.22
CA GLU A 94 11.15 -15.20 -11.31
C GLU A 94 11.15 -14.08 -10.25
N LEU A 95 10.14 -13.22 -10.29
CA LEU A 95 9.92 -12.17 -9.31
C LEU A 95 9.00 -12.72 -8.23
N LYS A 96 9.36 -12.52 -6.96
CA LYS A 96 8.55 -12.87 -5.79
C LYS A 96 8.47 -11.69 -4.85
N GLY A 97 7.30 -11.49 -4.26
CA GLY A 97 7.08 -10.47 -3.25
C GLY A 97 5.90 -10.82 -2.36
N LYS A 98 5.77 -10.10 -1.26
CA LYS A 98 4.61 -10.18 -0.39
C LYS A 98 4.23 -8.75 0.02
N PRO A 99 3.44 -8.05 -0.81
CA PRO A 99 3.00 -6.70 -0.50
C PRO A 99 2.11 -6.69 0.75
N ASP A 100 2.07 -5.56 1.44
CA ASP A 100 1.22 -5.38 2.62
C ASP A 100 -0.26 -5.46 2.25
N GLY A 101 -0.61 -4.96 1.07
CA GLY A 101 -1.83 -5.38 0.42
C GLY A 101 -1.89 -5.11 -1.07
N THR A 102 -2.90 -5.66 -1.71
CA THR A 102 -3.02 -5.72 -3.16
C THR A 102 -4.48 -5.64 -3.57
N LEU A 103 -4.77 -4.74 -4.51
CA LEU A 103 -6.01 -4.70 -5.26
C LEU A 103 -5.87 -5.63 -6.47
N ALA A 104 -6.72 -6.65 -6.51
CA ALA A 104 -6.68 -7.67 -7.56
C ALA A 104 -8.08 -8.22 -7.88
N SER A 105 -8.22 -8.91 -9.01
CA SER A 105 -9.37 -9.80 -9.25
C SER A 105 -9.29 -11.06 -8.38
N GLY A 106 -10.34 -11.89 -8.47
CA GLY A 106 -10.47 -13.12 -7.68
C GLY A 106 -11.41 -12.96 -6.49
N TYR A 107 -11.55 -14.03 -5.71
CA TYR A 107 -12.42 -14.05 -4.52
C TYR A 107 -11.71 -14.65 -3.31
N LEU A 108 -11.21 -15.88 -3.42
CA LEU A 108 -10.49 -16.57 -2.34
C LEU A 108 -8.98 -16.25 -2.32
N ALA A 109 -8.43 -15.91 -3.50
CA ALA A 109 -7.03 -15.57 -3.70
C ALA A 109 -6.93 -14.47 -4.79
N PRO A 110 -5.87 -13.66 -4.80
CA PRO A 110 -5.61 -12.71 -5.87
C PRO A 110 -5.29 -13.46 -7.16
N GLU A 111 -5.88 -13.04 -8.28
CA GLU A 111 -5.62 -13.61 -9.61
C GLU A 111 -4.87 -12.61 -10.50
N ILE A 112 -5.52 -11.50 -10.87
CA ILE A 112 -4.93 -10.42 -11.67
C ILE A 112 -4.71 -9.22 -10.77
N THR A 113 -3.45 -8.88 -10.51
CA THR A 113 -3.08 -7.71 -9.72
C THR A 113 -3.23 -6.43 -10.54
N TYR A 114 -3.95 -5.45 -9.98
CA TYR A 114 -4.08 -4.11 -10.55
C TYR A 114 -3.13 -3.12 -9.87
N PHE A 115 -3.00 -3.22 -8.54
CA PHE A 115 -2.19 -2.31 -7.75
C PHE A 115 -1.75 -2.97 -6.43
N SER A 116 -0.52 -2.75 -6.01
CA SER A 116 0.01 -3.26 -4.73
C SER A 116 0.49 -2.10 -3.87
N PHE A 117 0.15 -2.16 -2.59
CA PHE A 117 0.62 -1.25 -1.55
C PHE A 117 1.73 -1.96 -0.80
N GLN A 118 2.84 -1.27 -0.65
CA GLN A 118 3.95 -1.72 0.17
C GLN A 118 4.46 -0.54 0.96
N GLU A 119 4.69 -0.76 2.25
CA GLU A 119 5.32 0.25 3.07
C GLU A 119 6.73 0.50 2.57
N PHE A 120 7.01 1.75 2.19
CA PHE A 120 8.35 2.16 1.87
C PHE A 120 9.10 2.40 3.18
N LYS A 121 9.80 1.38 3.65
CA LYS A 121 10.86 1.55 4.64
C LYS A 121 12.05 2.13 3.88
N LYS A 122 12.20 3.46 3.95
CA LYS A 122 13.52 4.07 3.72
C LYS A 122 14.45 3.29 4.63
N ASP A 123 15.46 2.63 4.07
CA ASP A 123 16.51 2.00 4.87
C ASP A 123 17.00 3.08 5.85
N ILE A 124 16.51 3.00 7.09
CA ILE A 124 17.12 3.68 8.22
C ILE A 124 18.49 3.03 8.25
N ASP A 125 19.51 3.83 8.03
CA ASP A 125 20.91 3.41 8.02
C ASP A 125 21.12 2.18 8.91
N SER A 126 21.63 1.09 8.33
CA SER A 126 22.14 -0.03 9.10
C SER A 126 23.41 0.33 9.91
N SER A 127 23.56 1.60 10.29
CA SER A 127 24.49 2.08 11.32
C SER A 127 23.69 2.38 12.58
N GLY A 128 23.81 1.51 13.56
CA GLY A 128 22.98 1.52 14.76
C GLY A 128 23.07 2.76 15.66
N ASP A 129 22.11 2.75 16.60
CA ASP A 129 21.92 3.54 17.83
C ASP A 129 21.47 5.01 17.67
N PRO A 130 20.73 5.64 18.63
CA PRO A 130 20.48 5.28 20.04
C PRO A 130 19.03 5.59 20.55
N ILE A 131 18.80 5.46 21.87
CA ILE A 131 17.58 5.82 22.66
C ILE A 131 16.66 4.61 22.93
N GLY A 132 17.06 3.71 23.85
CA GLY A 132 16.08 2.76 24.38
C GLY A 132 16.52 1.66 25.34
N GLN A 133 17.81 1.33 25.46
CA GLN A 133 18.24 0.35 26.47
C GLN A 133 19.38 0.88 27.33
N SER A 134 18.98 1.38 28.50
CA SER A 134 19.82 1.37 29.69
C SER A 134 19.03 0.69 30.80
N ARG A 135 19.11 -0.65 30.84
CA ARG A 135 19.37 -1.50 32.00
C ARG A 135 19.14 -2.96 31.69
#